data_AF-A0A967PL79-F1
#
_entry.id   AF-A0A967PL79-F1
#
_cell.length_a   1.000
_cell.length_b   1.000
_cell.length_c   1.000
_cell.angle_alpha   90.00
_cell.angle_beta   90.00
_cell.angle_gamma   90.00
#
_symmetry.space_group_name_H-M   'P 1'
#
loop_
_entity.id
_entity.type
_entity.pdbx_description
1 polymer ?
#
loop_
_entity_poly.entity_id
_entity_poly.type
_entity_poly.pdbx_seq_one_letter_code
_entity_poly.pdbx_strand_id
1 'polypeptide(L)'
;MKRIAAMFVAVVAVMALLAPAASAEPAVGFGELYYDGDVVRTVVPPAAMKKAGTDPFYAIPNQMPVIGTAPGDTDYRGGQWAWHDVTWNVAPYELTSEAEVQAAATAGDITITRVTAKDFKCPVQP
;
A
#
# COMPACT_ATOMS: atom_id res chain seq x y z
N MET A 1 -12.09 -19.67 -66.00
CA MET A 1 -11.82 -20.41 -64.74
C MET A 1 -10.55 -19.85 -64.12
N LYS A 2 -10.69 -18.96 -63.12
CA LYS A 2 -9.56 -18.31 -62.43
C LYS A 2 -10.06 -17.89 -61.05
N ARG A 3 -9.68 -18.61 -60.00
CA ARG A 3 -9.52 -18.06 -58.63
C ARG A 3 -8.42 -18.85 -57.92
N ILE A 4 -7.22 -18.30 -58.06
CA ILE A 4 -6.04 -18.57 -57.23
C ILE A 4 -6.28 -17.86 -55.89
N ALA A 5 -5.94 -18.52 -54.78
CA ALA A 5 -5.03 -18.02 -53.75
C ALA A 5 -5.41 -18.60 -52.38
N ALA A 6 -4.49 -19.42 -51.87
CA ALA A 6 -4.50 -19.98 -50.53
C ALA A 6 -4.45 -18.86 -49.47
N MET A 7 -5.31 -18.97 -48.48
CA MET A 7 -5.41 -18.07 -47.34
C MET A 7 -4.35 -18.48 -46.30
N PHE A 8 -3.18 -17.83 -46.34
CA PHE A 8 -2.21 -17.87 -45.24
C PHE A 8 -2.69 -16.91 -44.14
N VAL A 9 -3.29 -17.44 -43.09
CA VAL A 9 -3.56 -16.68 -41.86
C VAL A 9 -2.25 -16.60 -41.08
N ALA A 10 -1.57 -15.45 -41.18
CA ALA A 10 -0.41 -15.14 -40.37
C ALA A 10 -0.85 -14.89 -38.92
N VAL A 11 -0.44 -15.78 -38.01
CA VAL A 11 -0.60 -15.62 -36.57
C VAL A 11 0.37 -14.54 -36.10
N VAL A 12 -0.15 -13.37 -35.75
CA VAL A 12 0.63 -12.29 -35.12
C VAL A 12 0.75 -12.62 -33.63
N ALA A 13 1.90 -13.13 -33.21
CA ALA A 13 2.26 -13.27 -31.80
C ALA A 13 2.59 -11.87 -31.22
N VAL A 14 1.65 -11.27 -30.49
CA VAL A 14 1.91 -10.08 -29.68
C VAL A 14 2.52 -10.54 -28.37
N MET A 15 3.85 -10.54 -28.28
CA MET A 15 4.53 -10.58 -26.99
C MET A 15 4.38 -9.21 -26.33
N ALA A 16 3.44 -9.11 -25.38
CA ALA A 16 3.35 -7.97 -24.48
C ALA A 16 4.57 -7.99 -23.54
N LEU A 17 5.44 -7.00 -23.66
CA LEU A 17 6.50 -6.75 -22.70
C LEU A 17 5.87 -6.40 -21.35
N LEU A 18 6.01 -7.28 -20.36
CA LEU A 18 5.82 -6.96 -18.94
C LEU A 18 7.00 -6.07 -18.50
N ALA A 19 6.83 -4.76 -18.58
CA ALA A 19 7.71 -3.83 -17.89
C ALA A 19 7.44 -3.93 -16.37
N PRO A 20 8.46 -3.98 -15.50
CA PRO A 20 8.25 -3.85 -14.07
C PRO A 20 7.69 -2.45 -13.77
N ALA A 21 6.51 -2.39 -13.16
CA ALA A 21 6.00 -1.15 -12.62
C ALA A 21 6.95 -0.69 -11.50
N ALA A 22 7.64 0.43 -11.70
CA ALA A 22 8.36 1.10 -10.63
C ALA A 22 7.34 1.43 -9.54
N SER A 23 7.46 0.78 -8.38
CA SER A 23 6.60 1.03 -7.23
C SER A 23 6.95 2.42 -6.70
N ALA A 24 6.05 3.39 -6.86
CA ALA A 24 6.21 4.67 -6.18
C ALA A 24 6.07 4.42 -4.68
N GLU A 25 7.10 4.77 -3.90
CA GLU A 25 7.00 4.76 -2.44
C GLU A 25 5.94 5.80 -2.02
N PRO A 26 4.99 5.45 -1.12
CA PRO A 26 4.04 6.43 -0.63
C PRO A 26 4.79 7.58 0.04
N ALA A 27 4.51 8.81 -0.41
CA ALA A 27 5.17 10.00 0.08
C ALA A 27 4.89 10.17 1.59
N VAL A 28 5.95 10.19 2.39
CA VAL A 28 5.85 10.37 3.84
C VAL A 28 5.80 11.87 4.16
N GLY A 29 4.65 12.35 4.63
CA GLY A 29 4.45 13.73 5.10
C GLY A 29 3.32 14.44 4.37
N PHE A 30 2.29 14.86 5.14
CA PHE A 30 1.00 15.39 4.66
C PHE A 30 0.27 14.40 3.75
N GLY A 31 -0.63 13.62 4.35
CA GLY A 31 -1.37 12.64 3.59
C GLY A 31 -2.71 12.33 4.22
N GLU A 32 -3.65 12.02 3.36
CA GLU A 32 -4.81 11.21 3.69
C GLU A 32 -4.32 9.78 4.02
N LEU A 33 -5.01 9.09 4.91
CA LEU A 33 -4.74 7.73 5.36
C LEU A 33 -6.06 6.96 5.46
N TYR A 34 -6.04 5.66 5.19
CA TYR A 34 -7.18 4.78 5.45
C TYR A 34 -7.17 4.33 6.91
N TYR A 35 -8.34 4.37 7.54
CA TYR A 35 -8.58 3.82 8.87
C TYR A 35 -9.99 3.25 8.92
N ASP A 36 -10.11 1.94 9.03
CA ASP A 36 -11.38 1.21 9.11
C ASP A 36 -12.42 1.60 8.03
N GLY A 37 -11.95 1.80 6.80
CA GLY A 37 -12.77 2.20 5.66
C GLY A 37 -12.96 3.71 5.49
N ASP A 38 -12.63 4.50 6.51
CA ASP A 38 -12.70 5.95 6.47
C ASP A 38 -11.36 6.58 6.04
N VAL A 39 -11.44 7.82 5.57
CA VAL A 39 -10.27 8.64 5.23
C VAL A 39 -9.98 9.61 6.36
N VAL A 40 -8.80 9.51 6.96
CA VAL A 40 -8.28 10.43 7.98
C VAL A 40 -7.05 11.17 7.47
N ARG A 41 -6.56 12.19 8.19
CA ARG A 41 -5.42 12.99 7.71
C ARG A 41 -4.39 13.30 8.79
N THR A 42 -3.15 13.40 8.32
CA THR A 42 -2.04 14.00 9.07
C THR A 42 -1.84 15.44 8.62
N VAL A 43 -1.77 16.40 9.55
CA VAL A 43 -1.69 17.86 9.23
C VAL A 43 -0.44 18.55 9.75
N VAL A 44 0.42 17.84 10.47
CA VAL A 44 1.63 18.40 11.07
C VAL A 44 2.85 17.72 10.44
N PRO A 45 3.96 18.45 10.17
CA PRO A 45 5.21 17.80 9.78
C PRO A 45 5.63 16.72 10.79
N PRO A 46 6.29 15.64 10.36
CA PRO A 46 6.74 14.62 11.28
C PRO A 46 7.62 15.19 12.41
N ALA A 47 7.26 14.90 13.66
CA ALA A 47 8.03 15.28 14.83
C ALA A 47 9.19 14.30 15.07
N ALA A 48 10.25 14.78 15.74
CA ALA A 48 11.35 13.92 16.14
C ALA A 48 10.86 12.85 17.14
N MET A 49 11.24 11.59 16.90
CA MET A 49 10.99 10.46 17.80
C MET A 49 12.13 9.46 17.73
N LYS A 50 12.22 8.58 18.74
CA LYS A 50 13.01 7.35 18.63
C LYS A 50 12.36 6.45 17.56
N LYS A 51 13.16 5.74 16.78
CA LYS A 51 12.72 4.79 15.74
C LYS A 51 12.15 3.50 16.35
N ALA A 52 11.09 3.68 17.12
CA ALA A 52 10.42 2.68 17.94
C ALA A 52 8.90 2.96 17.94
N GLY A 53 8.35 3.13 16.73
CA GLY A 53 6.91 3.30 16.53
C GLY A 53 6.13 2.09 17.02
N THR A 54 4.91 2.36 17.49
CA THR A 54 3.98 1.38 18.07
C THR A 54 2.62 1.38 17.38
N ASP A 55 2.25 2.47 16.72
CA ASP A 55 0.96 2.63 16.05
C ASP A 55 1.08 2.05 14.64
N PRO A 56 0.33 1.02 14.23
CA PRO A 56 0.55 0.35 12.95
C PRO A 56 0.36 1.29 11.75
N PHE A 57 1.33 1.28 10.83
CA PHE A 57 1.29 2.02 9.57
C PHE A 57 1.74 1.12 8.44
N TYR A 58 0.85 0.86 7.48
CA TYR A 58 1.08 -0.01 6.34
C TYR A 58 1.26 0.82 5.07
N ALA A 59 2.49 0.84 4.57
CA ALA A 59 2.84 1.49 3.31
C ALA A 59 2.56 0.52 2.15
N ILE A 60 1.39 0.68 1.53
CA ILE A 60 0.93 -0.18 0.44
C ILE A 60 1.17 0.53 -0.90
N PRO A 61 1.83 -0.12 -1.88
CA PRO A 61 2.15 0.53 -3.14
C PRO A 61 0.88 0.85 -3.94
N ASN A 62 0.89 2.02 -4.59
CA ASN A 62 -0.16 2.54 -5.47
C ASN A 62 -1.53 2.80 -4.81
N GLN A 63 -1.58 2.95 -3.49
CA GLN A 63 -2.78 3.42 -2.78
C GLN A 63 -2.39 4.26 -1.57
N MET A 64 -3.41 4.76 -0.87
CA MET A 64 -3.23 5.45 0.39
C MET A 64 -2.75 4.48 1.49
N PRO A 65 -1.83 4.88 2.38
CA PRO A 65 -1.42 4.02 3.48
C PRO A 65 -2.60 3.70 4.41
N VAL A 66 -2.56 2.51 5.00
CA VAL A 66 -3.54 2.07 6.01
C VAL A 66 -2.92 2.21 7.39
N ILE A 67 -3.69 2.71 8.36
CA ILE A 67 -3.29 2.75 9.78
C ILE A 67 -4.18 1.82 10.61
N GLY A 68 -3.61 1.25 11.67
CA GLY A 68 -4.35 0.36 12.59
C GLY A 68 -4.95 1.07 13.81
N THR A 69 -4.55 2.32 14.08
CA THR A 69 -5.00 3.06 15.25
C THR A 69 -5.18 4.54 14.95
N ALA A 70 -6.20 5.17 15.52
CA ALA A 70 -6.51 6.59 15.39
C ALA A 70 -6.96 7.20 16.74
N PRO A 71 -7.07 8.54 16.85
CA PRO A 71 -7.61 9.19 18.05
C PRO A 71 -8.99 8.66 18.42
N GLY A 72 -9.10 8.10 19.64
CA GLY A 72 -10.30 7.42 20.11
C GLY A 72 -10.01 5.96 20.49
N ASP A 73 -9.00 5.36 19.87
CA ASP A 73 -8.56 4.02 20.21
C ASP A 73 -7.77 3.99 21.52
N THR A 74 -7.92 2.90 22.25
CA THR A 74 -7.27 2.72 23.57
C THR A 74 -5.75 2.59 23.46
N ASP A 75 -5.27 2.09 22.32
CA ASP A 75 -3.86 1.83 22.05
C ASP A 75 -3.19 2.89 21.16
N TYR A 76 -3.92 3.90 20.69
CA TYR A 76 -3.35 4.99 19.92
C TYR A 76 -2.31 5.78 20.73
N ARG A 77 -1.06 5.84 20.25
CA ARG A 77 0.04 6.56 20.93
C ARG A 77 0.41 7.88 20.27
N GLY A 78 -0.56 8.55 19.65
CA GLY A 78 -0.38 9.89 19.10
C GLY A 78 0.34 9.89 17.75
N GLY A 79 0.18 8.84 16.96
CA GLY A 79 0.76 8.71 15.63
C GLY A 79 2.26 8.43 15.70
N GLN A 80 2.67 7.60 16.66
CA GLN A 80 4.01 7.03 16.73
C GLN A 80 4.08 5.85 15.77
N TRP A 81 4.14 6.14 14.47
CA TRP A 81 3.92 5.16 13.42
C TRP A 81 5.03 4.11 13.35
N ALA A 82 4.63 2.86 13.52
CA ALA A 82 5.40 1.66 13.23
C ALA A 82 5.29 1.38 11.72
N TRP A 83 6.35 1.67 10.97
CA TRP A 83 6.32 1.47 9.52
C TRP A 83 6.38 -0.01 9.13
N HIS A 84 5.45 -0.43 8.29
CA HIS A 84 5.42 -1.72 7.61
C HIS A 84 5.40 -1.54 6.09
N ASP A 85 6.42 -2.04 5.38
CA ASP A 85 6.41 -2.13 3.92
C ASP A 85 5.52 -3.31 3.51
N VAL A 86 4.58 -3.07 2.60
CA VAL A 86 3.70 -4.09 2.03
C VAL A 86 4.10 -4.39 0.59
N THR A 87 4.22 -5.67 0.25
CA THR A 87 4.50 -6.15 -1.11
C THR A 87 3.39 -7.08 -1.58
N TRP A 88 2.89 -6.87 -2.80
CA TRP A 88 1.90 -7.73 -3.42
C TRP A 88 2.52 -8.99 -4.01
N ASN A 89 1.91 -10.14 -3.74
CA ASN A 89 2.20 -11.44 -4.36
C ASN A 89 1.18 -11.78 -5.47
N VAL A 90 0.08 -11.02 -5.55
CA VAL A 90 -1.02 -11.16 -6.51
C VAL A 90 -1.28 -9.82 -7.22
N ALA A 91 -2.31 -9.78 -8.08
CA ALA A 91 -2.77 -8.51 -8.65
C ALA A 91 -3.28 -7.58 -7.52
N PRO A 92 -2.79 -6.33 -7.41
CA PRO A 92 -3.18 -5.42 -6.33
C PRO A 92 -4.68 -5.13 -6.28
N TYR A 93 -5.20 -4.98 -5.07
CA TYR A 93 -6.54 -4.47 -4.79
C TYR A 93 -6.49 -3.48 -3.61
N GLU A 94 -7.56 -2.69 -3.45
CA GLU A 94 -7.62 -1.67 -2.40
C GLU A 94 -7.83 -2.32 -1.03
N LEU A 95 -7.07 -1.85 -0.04
CA LEU A 95 -7.19 -2.24 1.36
C LEU A 95 -7.37 -0.96 2.18
N THR A 96 -8.38 -0.93 3.03
CA THR A 96 -8.83 0.29 3.71
C THR A 96 -8.88 0.15 5.23
N SER A 97 -8.53 -1.02 5.77
CA SER A 97 -8.48 -1.29 7.21
C SER A 97 -7.33 -2.23 7.55
N GLU A 98 -6.84 -2.17 8.80
CA GLU A 98 -5.83 -3.13 9.27
C GLU A 98 -6.36 -4.58 9.20
N ALA A 99 -7.65 -4.79 9.46
CA ALA A 99 -8.28 -6.10 9.34
C ALA A 99 -8.15 -6.67 7.92
N GLU A 100 -8.37 -5.85 6.88
CA GLU A 100 -8.19 -6.25 5.48
C GLU A 100 -6.71 -6.52 5.16
N VAL A 101 -5.78 -5.71 5.68
CA VAL A 101 -4.34 -5.95 5.54
C VAL A 101 -3.93 -7.30 6.15
N GLN A 102 -4.37 -7.60 7.36
CA GLN A 102 -4.05 -8.86 8.02
C GLN A 102 -4.71 -10.06 7.34
N ALA A 103 -5.93 -9.90 6.82
CA ALA A 103 -6.62 -10.92 6.04
C ALA A 103 -5.87 -11.23 4.73
N ALA A 104 -5.44 -10.19 4.00
CA ALA A 104 -4.65 -10.34 2.77
C ALA A 104 -3.29 -11.02 3.05
N ALA A 105 -2.62 -10.68 4.15
CA ALA A 105 -1.39 -11.33 4.56
C ALA A 105 -1.60 -12.81 4.91
N THR A 106 -2.69 -13.13 5.61
CA THR A 106 -3.07 -14.51 5.96
C THR A 106 -3.42 -15.34 4.73
N ALA A 107 -4.04 -14.73 3.72
CA ALA A 107 -4.34 -15.36 2.44
C ALA A 107 -3.08 -15.57 1.57
N GLY A 108 -1.96 -14.92 1.90
CA GLY A 108 -0.73 -14.94 1.11
C GLY A 108 -0.71 -13.95 -0.05
N ASP A 109 -1.70 -13.07 -0.14
CA ASP A 109 -1.81 -12.06 -1.20
C ASP A 109 -0.75 -10.95 -1.06
N ILE A 110 -0.33 -10.68 0.19
CA ILE A 110 0.71 -9.71 0.50
C ILE A 110 1.74 -10.25 1.49
N THR A 111 2.92 -9.65 1.47
CA THR A 111 3.96 -9.81 2.49
C THR A 111 4.13 -8.49 3.25
N ILE A 112 4.19 -8.55 4.58
CA ILE A 112 4.35 -7.38 5.46
C ILE A 112 5.74 -7.42 6.10
N THR A 113 6.54 -6.37 5.94
CA THR A 113 7.88 -6.26 6.54
C THR A 113 7.98 -5.03 7.44
N ARG A 114 8.31 -5.22 8.71
CA ARG A 114 8.56 -4.11 9.66
C ARG A 114 9.87 -3.41 9.33
N VAL A 115 9.85 -2.08 9.18
CA VAL A 115 11.05 -1.27 8.88
C VAL A 115 11.22 -0.15 9.89
N THR A 116 11.87 -0.44 11.02
CA THR A 116 12.02 0.51 12.14
C THR A 116 12.70 1.83 11.76
N ALA A 117 13.67 1.78 10.83
CA ALA A 117 14.35 2.98 10.34
C ALA A 117 13.40 4.01 9.69
N LYS A 118 12.26 3.55 9.14
CA LYS A 118 11.23 4.38 8.51
C LYS A 118 10.19 4.93 9.48
N ASP A 119 10.23 4.55 10.76
CA ASP A 119 9.30 5.07 11.77
C ASP A 119 9.32 6.60 11.85
N PHE A 120 8.15 7.18 12.06
CA PHE A 120 7.99 8.62 12.11
C PHE A 120 6.82 8.99 13.00
N LYS A 121 6.83 10.21 13.54
CA LYS A 121 5.77 10.68 14.44
C LYS A 121 4.93 11.72 13.73
N CYS A 122 3.66 11.45 13.49
CA CYS A 122 2.73 12.47 13.04
C CYS A 122 1.30 12.16 13.51
N PRO A 123 0.70 12.95 14.42
CA PRO A 123 -0.63 12.65 14.89
C PRO A 123 -1.69 12.87 13.78
N VAL A 124 -2.71 12.02 13.80
CA VAL A 124 -3.96 12.29 13.08
C VAL A 124 -4.65 13.45 13.79
N GLN A 125 -5.21 14.39 13.05
CA GLN A 125 -6.02 15.48 13.61
C GLN A 125 -7.46 15.38 13.07
N PRO A 126 -8.48 15.66 13.92
CA PRO A 126 -9.87 15.71 13.49
C PRO A 126 -10.15 16.86 12.51
#